data_AF-A0A5Q0QEP2-F1
#
_entry.id   AF-A0A5Q0QEP2-F1
#
_cell.length_a   1.000
_cell.length_b   1.000
_cell.length_c   1.000
_cell.angle_alpha   90.00
_cell.angle_beta   90.00
_cell.angle_gamma   90.00
#
_symmetry.space_group_name_H-M   'P 1'
#
loop_
_entity.id
_entity.type
_entity.pdbx_description
1 polymer ?
#
loop_
_entity_poly.entity_id
_entity_poly.type
_entity_poly.pdbx_seq_one_letter_code
_entity_poly.pdbx_strand_id
1 'polypeptide(L)'
;MTIDIDSLLDAEIIKTEEDSRTQTLDVTLLLDAEEPSHAQQKKLRFEHVTYYSRSEIPKEGYPVILEISEVVPEIEKSFDNDQSRKRFKIDTTSGIVVLEFEACYLVD
;
A
#
# COMPACT_ATOMS: atom_id res chain seq x y z
N MET A 1 3.42 4.25 -15.58
CA MET A 1 3.73 2.81 -15.51
C MET A 1 2.60 2.14 -14.77
N THR A 2 2.05 1.05 -15.30
CA THR A 2 1.08 0.23 -14.56
C THR A 2 1.90 -0.61 -13.59
N ILE A 3 1.68 -0.44 -12.29
CA ILE A 3 2.30 -1.33 -11.29
C ILE A 3 1.67 -2.70 -11.49
N ASP A 4 2.51 -3.72 -11.67
CA ASP A 4 2.05 -5.09 -11.67
C ASP A 4 1.74 -5.50 -10.23
N ILE A 5 0.47 -5.39 -9.88
CA ILE A 5 -0.03 -5.58 -8.51
C ILE A 5 0.24 -7.01 -8.04
N ASP A 6 0.17 -7.99 -8.94
CA ASP A 6 0.43 -9.40 -8.66
C ASP A 6 1.90 -9.63 -8.25
N SER A 7 2.83 -8.78 -8.72
CA SER A 7 4.25 -8.84 -8.33
C SER A 7 4.54 -8.39 -6.90
N LEU A 8 3.52 -7.88 -6.19
CA LEU A 8 3.61 -7.42 -4.81
C LEU A 8 3.01 -8.42 -3.81
N LEU A 9 2.44 -9.52 -4.29
CA LEU A 9 1.98 -10.61 -3.42
C LEU A 9 3.17 -11.20 -2.66
N ASP A 10 2.92 -11.63 -1.43
CA ASP A 10 3.93 -12.14 -0.49
C ASP A 10 5.01 -11.11 -0.07
N ALA A 11 4.90 -9.85 -0.50
CA ALA A 11 5.81 -8.80 -0.06
C ALA A 11 5.53 -8.38 1.39
N GLU A 12 6.59 -8.14 2.16
CA GLU A 12 6.47 -7.66 3.53
C GLU A 12 6.50 -6.14 3.59
N ILE A 13 5.53 -5.52 4.29
CA ILE A 13 5.51 -4.09 4.54
C ILE A 13 6.43 -3.76 5.72
N ILE A 14 7.67 -3.37 5.41
CA ILE A 14 8.70 -3.12 6.43
C ILE A 14 8.65 -1.70 7.00
N LYS A 15 8.19 -0.72 6.19
CA LYS A 15 8.16 0.70 6.60
C LYS A 15 7.09 1.47 5.86
N THR A 16 6.47 2.42 6.57
CA THR A 16 5.54 3.41 6.00
C THR A 16 5.93 4.80 6.47
N GLU A 17 6.12 5.73 5.55
CA GLU A 17 6.50 7.12 5.82
C GLU A 17 5.44 8.05 5.21
N GLU A 18 4.81 8.88 6.05
CA GLU A 18 3.79 9.84 5.61
C GLU A 18 4.38 11.26 5.61
N ASP A 19 4.22 11.98 4.50
CA ASP A 19 4.45 13.41 4.43
C ASP A 19 3.12 14.15 4.24
N SER A 20 2.63 14.70 5.36
CA SER A 20 1.39 15.47 5.42
C SER A 20 1.42 16.77 4.61
N ARG A 21 2.58 17.32 4.25
CA ARG A 21 2.69 18.56 3.45
C ARG A 21 2.39 18.31 1.99
N THR A 22 2.87 17.19 1.47
CA THR A 22 2.71 16.79 0.07
C THR A 22 1.59 15.77 -0.12
N GLN A 23 0.97 15.32 0.98
CA GLN A 23 0.00 14.22 1.01
C GLN A 23 0.57 12.97 0.32
N THR A 24 1.84 12.66 0.61
CA THR A 24 2.49 11.48 0.06
C THR A 24 2.62 10.38 1.11
N LEU A 25 2.44 9.14 0.69
CA LEU A 25 2.72 7.95 1.49
C LEU A 25 3.76 7.12 0.77
N ASP A 26 4.88 6.89 1.43
CA ASP A 26 5.97 6.06 0.98
C ASP A 26 5.90 4.71 1.73
N VAL A 27 5.70 3.62 0.99
CA VAL A 27 5.62 2.26 1.53
C VAL A 27 6.82 1.47 1.05
N THR A 28 7.69 1.05 1.97
CA THR A 28 8.81 0.17 1.66
C THR A 28 8.36 -1.28 1.84
N LEU A 29 8.54 -2.06 0.78
CA LEU A 29 8.26 -3.46 0.69
C LEU A 29 9.56 -4.26 0.63
N LEU A 30 9.61 -5.39 1.32
CA LEU A 30 10.62 -6.41 1.13
C LEU A 30 10.01 -7.53 0.29
N LEU A 31 10.54 -7.75 -0.91
CA LEU A 31 10.17 -8.89 -1.72
C LEU A 31 11.02 -10.08 -1.31
N ASP A 32 10.37 -11.18 -0.94
CA ASP A 32 11.05 -12.43 -0.67
C ASP A 32 11.71 -12.90 -1.98
N ALA A 33 13.01 -13.15 -1.92
CA ALA A 33 13.75 -13.74 -3.02
C ALA A 33 14.02 -15.20 -2.67
N GLU A 34 14.01 -16.10 -3.66
CA GLU A 34 14.36 -17.51 -3.46
C GLU A 34 15.75 -17.69 -2.79
N GLU A 35 16.60 -16.64 -2.81
CA GLU A 35 17.83 -16.57 -2.03
C GLU A 35 17.83 -15.36 -1.07
N PRO A 36 18.17 -15.56 0.23
CA PRO A 36 18.18 -14.49 1.24
C PRO A 36 19.23 -13.39 0.97
N SER A 37 20.20 -13.62 0.08
CA SER A 37 21.16 -12.62 -0.39
C SER A 37 20.61 -11.66 -1.45
N HIS A 38 19.42 -11.92 -1.99
CA HIS A 38 18.79 -11.14 -3.06
C HIS A 38 17.46 -10.50 -2.66
N ALA A 39 17.11 -10.50 -1.37
CA ALA A 39 15.90 -9.84 -0.88
C ALA A 39 15.85 -8.39 -1.39
N GLN A 40 14.90 -8.10 -2.28
CA GLN A 40 14.84 -6.84 -3.00
C GLN A 40 13.88 -5.91 -2.27
N GLN A 41 14.41 -4.78 -1.79
CA GLN A 41 13.55 -3.71 -1.29
C GLN A 41 13.00 -2.93 -2.46
N LYS A 42 11.67 -2.74 -2.48
CA LYS A 42 11.00 -1.83 -3.39
C LYS A 42 10.28 -0.76 -2.60
N LYS A 43 10.29 0.47 -3.10
CA LYS A 43 9.54 1.56 -2.49
C LYS A 43 8.37 1.95 -3.40
N LEU A 44 7.16 1.92 -2.86
CA LEU A 44 5.96 2.43 -3.51
C LEU A 44 5.66 3.81 -2.97
N ARG A 45 5.44 4.77 -3.86
CA ARG A 45 4.97 6.09 -3.49
C ARG A 45 3.54 6.27 -3.97
N PHE A 46 2.70 6.74 -3.05
CA PHE A 46 1.34 7.17 -3.31
C PHE A 46 1.27 8.69 -3.18
N GLU A 47 0.73 9.36 -4.20
CA GLU A 47 0.58 10.82 -4.23
C GLU A 47 -0.87 11.25 -3.98
N HIS A 48 -0.99 12.41 -3.33
CA HIS A 48 -2.26 13.04 -2.97
C HIS A 48 -3.20 12.11 -2.19
N VAL A 49 -2.66 11.40 -1.21
CA VAL A 49 -3.37 10.47 -0.34
C VAL A 49 -4.38 11.22 0.51
N THR A 50 -5.67 10.90 0.33
CA THR A 50 -6.79 11.50 1.08
C THR A 50 -7.36 10.59 2.15
N TYR A 51 -7.07 9.31 2.06
CA TYR A 51 -7.42 8.34 3.07
C TYR A 51 -6.36 7.26 3.18
N TYR A 52 -5.92 7.05 4.42
CA TYR A 52 -5.09 5.92 4.81
C TYR A 52 -5.65 5.36 6.11
N SER A 53 -6.03 4.09 6.09
CA SER A 53 -6.46 3.36 7.26
C SER A 53 -5.72 2.03 7.31
N ARG A 54 -5.21 1.70 8.50
CA ARG A 54 -4.49 0.47 8.79
C ARG A 54 -5.11 -0.15 10.03
N SER A 55 -5.54 -1.40 9.91
CA SER A 55 -5.94 -2.20 11.07
C SER A 55 -4.76 -2.31 12.05
N GLU A 56 -5.00 -2.37 13.36
CA GLU A 56 -3.93 -2.56 14.34
C GLU A 56 -3.14 -3.84 14.03
N ILE A 57 -1.83 -3.71 13.82
CA ILE A 57 -0.96 -4.82 13.51
C ILE A 57 -0.40 -5.39 14.82
N PRO A 58 -0.61 -6.69 15.09
CA PRO A 58 0.02 -7.33 16.23
C PRO A 58 1.55 -7.19 16.14
N LYS A 59 2.19 -6.96 17.29
CA LYS A 59 3.61 -6.57 17.42
C LYS A 59 4.64 -7.55 16.84
N GLU A 60 4.25 -8.73 16.34
CA GLU A 60 5.18 -9.77 15.90
C GLU A 60 5.12 -9.95 14.38
N GLY A 61 6.22 -9.59 13.71
CA GLY A 61 6.40 -9.75 12.27
C GLY A 61 6.07 -8.50 11.44
N TYR A 62 6.52 -8.51 10.18
CA TYR A 62 6.09 -7.53 9.18
C TYR A 62 4.79 -8.01 8.52
N PRO A 63 3.80 -7.13 8.26
CA PRO A 63 2.60 -7.51 7.53
C PRO A 63 2.96 -7.96 6.12
N VAL A 64 2.54 -9.17 5.76
CA VAL A 64 2.76 -9.74 4.43
C VAL A 64 1.52 -9.48 3.59
N ILE A 65 1.70 -9.00 2.37
CA ILE A 65 0.61 -8.74 1.41
C ILE A 65 0.06 -10.07 0.93
N LEU A 66 -1.23 -10.29 1.15
CA LEU A 66 -1.96 -11.48 0.72
C LEU A 66 -2.78 -11.22 -0.54
N GLU A 67 -3.36 -10.03 -0.64
CA GLU A 67 -4.20 -9.62 -1.77
C GLU A 67 -4.19 -8.10 -1.89
N ILE A 68 -4.30 -7.60 -3.11
CA ILE A 68 -4.54 -6.20 -3.41
C ILE A 68 -5.74 -6.13 -4.36
N SER A 69 -6.75 -5.36 -3.98
CA SER A 69 -7.98 -5.17 -4.77
C SER A 69 -8.24 -3.69 -5.01
N GLU A 70 -8.61 -3.35 -6.25
CA GLU A 70 -9.10 -2.02 -6.62
C GLU A 70 -10.58 -1.83 -6.27
N VAL A 71 -11.28 -2.91 -5.93
CA VAL A 71 -12.70 -2.91 -5.55
C VAL A 71 -12.80 -2.75 -4.04
N VAL A 72 -12.84 -1.51 -3.58
CA VAL A 72 -12.98 -1.18 -2.15
C VAL A 72 -14.46 -0.95 -1.81
N PRO A 73 -15.01 -1.57 -0.74
CA PRO A 73 -16.38 -1.28 -0.30
C PRO A 73 -16.54 0.22 0.00
N GLU A 74 -17.75 0.75 -0.21
CA GLU A 74 -18.03 2.18 -0.08
C GLU A 74 -17.55 2.72 1.28
N ILE A 75 -16.55 3.60 1.25
CA ILE A 75 -16.15 4.35 2.43
C ILE A 75 -17.26 5.37 2.67
N GLU A 76 -17.94 5.31 3.82
CA GLU A 76 -18.87 6.36 4.24
C GLU A 76 -18.09 7.67 4.49
N LYS A 77 -17.74 8.37 3.43
CA LYS A 77 -17.26 9.76 3.47
C LYS A 77 -18.07 10.59 2.47
N SER A 78 -18.83 11.51 3.01
CA SER A 78 -19.66 12.47 2.31
C SER A 78 -18.87 13.73 1.95
N PHE A 79 -17.82 13.65 1.13
CA PHE A 79 -17.20 14.83 0.49
C PHE A 79 -16.56 14.41 -0.84
N ASP A 80 -17.00 15.07 -1.92
CA ASP A 80 -16.53 14.98 -3.32
C ASP A 80 -15.95 13.62 -3.73
N ASN A 81 -16.82 12.74 -4.26
CA ASN A 81 -16.43 11.58 -5.04
C ASN A 81 -15.78 12.07 -6.35
N ASP A 82 -14.53 12.52 -6.28
CA ASP A 82 -13.71 12.72 -7.45
C ASP A 82 -13.45 11.33 -8.06
N GLN A 83 -14.28 10.93 -9.02
CA GLN A 83 -14.25 9.60 -9.65
C GLN A 83 -12.92 9.29 -10.36
N SER A 84 -12.01 10.27 -10.42
CA SER A 84 -10.67 10.14 -10.97
C SER A 84 -9.67 9.46 -10.01
N ARG A 85 -10.00 9.35 -8.72
CA ARG A 85 -9.10 8.81 -7.68
C ARG A 85 -9.12 7.29 -7.63
N LYS A 86 -7.94 6.72 -7.41
CA LYS A 86 -7.74 5.28 -7.26
C LYS A 86 -7.87 4.87 -5.80
N ARG A 87 -8.36 3.66 -5.60
CA ARG A 87 -8.51 3.08 -4.28
C ARG A 87 -7.92 1.68 -4.27
N PHE A 88 -7.11 1.38 -3.26
CA PHE A 88 -6.61 0.03 -3.02
C PHE A 88 -7.08 -0.44 -1.64
N LYS A 89 -7.57 -1.67 -1.59
CA LYS A 89 -7.67 -2.48 -0.38
C LYS A 89 -6.54 -3.51 -0.44
N ILE A 90 -5.69 -3.51 0.57
CA ILE A 90 -4.56 -4.42 0.71
C ILE A 90 -4.86 -5.29 1.93
N ASP A 91 -5.11 -6.57 1.69
CA ASP A 91 -5.24 -7.55 2.75
C ASP A 91 -3.84 -8.04 3.12
N THR A 92 -3.52 -7.98 4.40
CA THR A 92 -2.24 -8.45 4.93
C THR A 92 -2.45 -9.50 6.02
N THR A 93 -1.41 -10.25 6.34
CA THR A 93 -1.41 -11.20 7.48
C THR A 93 -1.78 -10.55 8.82
N SER A 94 -1.63 -9.22 8.92
CA SER A 94 -1.84 -8.44 10.13
C SER A 94 -3.07 -7.52 10.05
N GLY A 95 -3.93 -7.70 9.05
CA GLY A 95 -5.17 -6.95 8.88
C GLY A 95 -5.26 -6.21 7.55
N ILE A 96 -6.24 -5.30 7.45
CA ILE A 96 -6.58 -4.65 6.18
C ILE A 96 -6.02 -3.23 6.17
N VAL A 97 -5.41 -2.86 5.05
CA VAL A 97 -5.01 -1.48 4.71
C VAL A 97 -5.91 -0.98 3.59
N VAL A 98 -6.42 0.24 3.74
CA VAL A 98 -7.22 0.91 2.70
C VAL A 98 -6.57 2.26 2.38
N LEU A 99 -6.38 2.49 1.08
CA LEU A 99 -5.73 3.67 0.52
C LEU A 99 -6.65 4.33 -0.51
N GLU A 100 -6.74 5.66 -0.47
CA GLU A 100 -7.30 6.49 -1.54
C GLU A 100 -6.26 7.54 -1.96
N PHE A 101 -5.92 7.56 -3.24
CA PHE A 101 -4.81 8.34 -3.78
C PHE A 101 -5.05 8.70 -5.25
N GLU A 102 -4.27 9.64 -5.78
CA GLU A 102 -4.37 10.03 -7.19
C GLU A 102 -3.47 9.18 -8.08
N ALA A 103 -2.20 9.05 -7.70
CA ALA A 103 -1.20 8.29 -8.45
C ALA A 103 -0.38 7.38 -7.52
N CYS A 104 0.09 6.27 -8.09
CA CYS A 104 1.02 5.36 -7.43
C CYS A 104 2.13 4.97 -8.41
N TYR A 105 3.37 4.91 -7.92
CA TYR A 105 4.53 4.51 -8.69
C TYR A 105 5.60 3.84 -7.83
N LEU A 106 6.42 3.02 -8.49
CA LEU A 106 7.65 2.49 -7.91
C LEU A 106 8.71 3.59 -7.89
N VAL A 107 9.41 3.68 -6.77
CA VAL A 107 10.55 4.55 -6.53
C VAL A 107 11.74 3.63 -6.27
N ASP A 108 12.80 3.78 -7.07
CA ASP A 108 14.10 3.12 -6.85
C ASP A 108 14.79 3.62 -5.57
#